data_AF-A0A3L8C381-F1
#
_entry.id   AF-A0A3L8C381-F1
#
_cell.length_a   1.000
_cell.length_b   1.000
_cell.length_c   1.000
_cell.angle_alpha   90.00
_cell.angle_beta   90.00
_cell.angle_gamma   90.00
#
_symmetry.space_group_name_H-M   'P 1'
#
loop_
_entity.id
_entity.type
_entity.pdbx_description
1 polymer ?
#
loop_
_entity_poly.entity_id
_entity_poly.type
_entity_poly.pdbx_seq_one_letter_code
_entity_poly.pdbx_strand_id
1 'polypeptide(L)'
;MTNDECWQHLNRQLVAKNISELQYEQCFSPKGLDDCWSLVLNSGVTYSFYAWESIWGQLRVNADSLLRDGMPVTNAAQFYIDAQAELALTDIVLANLLEECAQTLQGDMQAWLLRQEVNAGQIADMDVDLMQPYLDGHPKAVLNKGRLGWGSDELAAYAPESNQPLQLRWIAVSESRCTIGCSRRQELDAVVRSAMTEEHYARLVAQVKQISTRQYNQHAWILLPVHPWQWQHKIKIHFQEWMASGELLDLGLAGDRYLPLQSIRTLANVDRPQNPNVKLPLTILNTSSYRGIPSKYIEVGARLSDWLDDCCQTDPLLYDLGTMVLREPVGISCAHPRYTQIEDAPYRYHEMLGVIWRDSVQSKLEANEQAMLMAALLQQDNTGDAVVQHLIIRSGWSPLRWIRKLFDVVVIPLYHLMCQYGVGLVAHGQNLTLILEAGVPKRLAIKDLQ
;
A
#
# COMPACT_ATOMS: atom_id res chain seq x y z
N MET A 1 -1.45 -29.11 -0.54
CA MET A 1 -1.36 -29.06 0.92
C MET A 1 -2.77 -28.98 1.48
N THR A 2 -3.04 -29.65 2.60
CA THR A 2 -4.26 -29.40 3.39
C THR A 2 -4.22 -28.01 4.01
N ASN A 3 -5.34 -27.50 4.53
CA ASN A 3 -5.37 -26.20 5.22
C ASN A 3 -4.42 -26.18 6.44
N ASP A 4 -4.32 -27.30 7.16
CA ASP A 4 -3.44 -27.43 8.33
C ASP A 4 -1.96 -27.42 7.92
N GLU A 5 -1.60 -28.13 6.85
CA GLU A 5 -0.24 -28.11 6.29
C GLU A 5 0.16 -26.70 5.81
N CYS A 6 -0.76 -26.01 5.14
CA CYS A 6 -0.57 -24.63 4.72
C CYS A 6 -0.34 -23.70 5.92
N TRP A 7 -1.17 -23.83 6.96
CA TRP A 7 -1.04 -23.03 8.18
C TRP A 7 0.31 -23.21 8.85
N GLN A 8 0.77 -24.47 8.98
CA GLN A 8 2.09 -24.77 9.55
C GLN A 8 3.22 -24.22 8.68
N HIS A 9 3.12 -24.33 7.36
CA HIS A 9 4.09 -23.77 6.42
C HIS A 9 4.21 -22.25 6.56
N LEU A 10 3.08 -21.53 6.55
CA LEU A 10 3.06 -20.07 6.67
C LEU A 10 3.59 -19.58 8.03
N ASN A 11 3.28 -20.28 9.12
CA ASN A 11 3.88 -19.99 10.43
C ASN A 11 5.41 -20.13 10.38
N ARG A 12 5.92 -21.19 9.74
CA ARG A 12 7.36 -21.42 9.62
C ARG A 12 8.03 -20.36 8.76
N GLN A 13 7.43 -19.98 7.64
CA GLN A 13 7.89 -18.88 6.79
C GLN A 13 7.94 -17.55 7.56
N LEU A 14 6.90 -17.26 8.35
CA LEU A 14 6.86 -16.03 9.14
C LEU A 14 7.95 -16.00 10.21
N VAL A 15 8.23 -17.11 10.89
CA VAL A 15 9.33 -17.18 11.86
C VAL A 15 10.69 -17.05 11.16
N ALA A 16 10.90 -17.70 10.01
CA ALA A 16 12.13 -17.57 9.24
C ALA A 16 12.39 -16.12 8.80
N LYS A 17 11.35 -15.43 8.30
CA LYS A 17 11.39 -14.00 7.99
C LYS A 17 11.72 -13.17 9.23
N ASN A 18 11.11 -13.46 10.36
CA ASN A 18 11.37 -12.75 11.61
C ASN A 18 12.82 -12.90 12.08
N ILE A 19 13.35 -14.12 12.14
CA ILE A 19 14.74 -14.36 12.50
C ILE A 19 15.66 -13.61 11.53
N SER A 20 15.41 -13.69 10.23
CA SER A 20 16.19 -13.01 9.19
C SER A 20 16.20 -11.48 9.35
N GLU A 21 15.04 -10.85 9.46
CA GLU A 21 14.91 -9.39 9.52
C GLU A 21 15.37 -8.83 10.88
N LEU A 22 15.04 -9.51 11.99
CA LEU A 22 15.40 -9.04 13.33
C LEU A 22 16.87 -9.34 13.67
N GLN A 23 17.49 -10.37 13.07
CA GLN A 23 18.95 -10.51 13.11
C GLN A 23 19.62 -9.35 12.37
N TYR A 24 19.11 -8.95 11.21
CA TYR A 24 19.65 -7.82 10.46
C TYR A 24 19.52 -6.51 11.24
N GLU A 25 18.42 -6.33 11.99
CA GLU A 25 18.23 -5.22 12.95
C GLU A 25 19.01 -5.40 14.26
N GLN A 26 19.88 -6.41 14.34
CA GLN A 26 20.73 -6.69 15.50
C GLN A 26 19.97 -6.99 16.80
N CYS A 27 18.68 -7.30 16.72
CA CYS A 27 17.91 -7.83 17.86
C CYS A 27 18.38 -9.23 18.26
N PHE A 28 18.93 -9.98 17.30
CA PHE A 28 19.43 -11.34 17.49
C PHE A 28 20.88 -11.47 17.05
N SER A 29 21.60 -12.41 17.67
CA SER A 29 22.97 -12.79 17.26
C SER A 29 23.08 -14.31 17.14
N PRO A 30 22.49 -14.93 16.10
CA PRO A 30 22.64 -16.35 15.85
C PRO A 30 24.11 -16.74 15.69
N LYS A 31 24.49 -17.92 16.17
CA LYS A 31 25.84 -18.48 16.06
C LYS A 31 25.81 -19.69 15.14
N GLY A 32 26.75 -19.76 14.19
CA GLY A 32 26.79 -20.85 13.23
C GLY A 32 28.16 -21.08 12.60
N LEU A 33 28.32 -22.26 12.00
CA LEU A 33 29.45 -22.71 11.18
C LEU A 33 28.87 -23.48 9.98
N ASP A 34 29.48 -23.33 8.80
CA ASP A 34 29.14 -24.09 7.58
C ASP A 34 27.62 -24.18 7.30
N ASP A 35 26.98 -23.01 7.17
CA ASP A 35 25.54 -22.79 6.91
C ASP A 35 24.56 -23.26 7.98
N CYS A 36 25.02 -23.89 9.06
CA CYS A 36 24.19 -24.31 10.19
C CYS A 36 24.24 -23.27 11.32
N TRP A 37 23.09 -22.72 11.68
CA TRP A 37 22.94 -21.63 12.64
C TRP A 37 22.06 -22.02 13.82
N SER A 38 22.32 -21.38 14.95
CA SER A 38 21.56 -21.52 16.19
C SER A 38 21.30 -20.17 16.84
N LEU A 39 20.07 -19.92 17.24
CA LEU A 39 19.64 -18.76 18.03
C LEU A 39 19.16 -19.27 19.38
N VAL A 40 19.97 -19.04 20.42
CA VAL A 40 19.63 -19.35 21.81
C VAL A 40 19.06 -18.09 22.45
N LEU A 41 17.81 -18.18 22.93
CA LEU A 41 17.09 -17.07 23.56
C LEU A 41 17.24 -17.14 25.09
N ASN A 42 17.02 -16.02 25.76
CA ASN A 42 17.04 -15.85 27.22
C ASN A 42 15.95 -16.68 27.91
N SER A 43 14.87 -17.03 27.19
CA SER A 43 13.86 -17.99 27.66
C SER A 43 14.40 -19.42 27.82
N GLY A 44 15.60 -19.70 27.31
CA GLY A 44 16.22 -21.03 27.26
C GLY A 44 15.88 -21.82 25.98
N VAL A 45 14.96 -21.31 25.16
CA VAL A 45 14.56 -21.93 23.89
C VAL A 45 15.66 -21.75 22.85
N THR A 46 15.91 -22.80 22.06
CA THR A 46 16.88 -22.76 20.96
C THR A 46 16.18 -22.96 19.61
N TYR A 47 16.41 -22.02 18.69
CA TYR A 47 16.06 -22.18 17.28
C TYR A 47 17.28 -22.60 16.47
N SER A 48 17.17 -23.66 15.66
CA SER A 48 18.23 -24.08 14.73
C SER A 48 17.72 -24.10 13.30
N PHE A 49 18.58 -23.74 12.35
CA PHE A 49 18.21 -23.60 10.94
C PHE A 49 19.44 -23.56 10.03
N TYR A 50 19.23 -23.85 8.75
CA TYR A 50 20.17 -23.53 7.70
C TYR A 50 19.93 -22.11 7.17
N ALA A 51 21.01 -21.36 6.94
CA ALA A 51 20.95 -20.04 6.33
C ALA A 51 22.25 -19.72 5.62
N TRP A 52 22.17 -18.87 4.60
CA TRP A 52 23.33 -18.23 4.00
C TRP A 52 23.33 -16.73 4.31
N GLU A 53 24.53 -16.15 4.46
CA GLU A 53 24.68 -14.72 4.72
C GLU A 53 24.75 -13.94 3.41
N SER A 54 23.88 -12.95 3.27
CA SER A 54 23.90 -12.06 2.10
C SER A 54 25.03 -11.04 2.17
N ILE A 55 25.32 -10.37 1.05
CA ILE A 55 26.33 -9.31 1.00
C ILE A 55 26.08 -8.14 1.97
N TRP A 56 24.84 -8.01 2.47
CA TRP A 56 24.44 -7.02 3.45
C TRP A 56 24.61 -7.48 4.90
N GLY A 57 25.07 -8.72 5.13
CA GLY A 57 25.17 -9.32 6.47
C GLY A 57 23.85 -9.85 7.03
N GLN A 58 22.79 -9.87 6.19
CA GLN A 58 21.52 -10.48 6.56
C GLN A 58 21.56 -11.99 6.32
N LEU A 59 21.18 -12.78 7.31
CA LEU A 59 20.97 -14.22 7.18
C LEU A 59 19.67 -14.51 6.42
N ARG A 60 19.76 -15.25 5.32
CA ARG A 60 18.60 -15.77 4.57
C ARG A 60 18.28 -17.17 5.07
N VAL A 61 17.32 -17.23 5.98
CA VAL A 61 16.91 -18.47 6.66
C VAL A 61 16.10 -19.36 5.73
N ASN A 62 16.50 -20.62 5.59
CA ASN A 62 15.68 -21.64 4.95
C ASN A 62 14.58 -22.08 5.92
N ALA A 63 13.35 -21.65 5.64
CA ALA A 63 12.21 -21.94 6.50
C ALA A 63 12.01 -23.44 6.74
N ASP A 64 12.18 -24.31 5.75
CA ASP A 64 11.91 -25.74 5.89
C ASP A 64 12.85 -26.44 6.88
N SER A 65 14.05 -25.88 7.08
CA SER A 65 15.05 -26.37 8.02
C SER A 65 14.84 -25.91 9.47
N LEU A 66 13.88 -25.03 9.73
CA LEU A 66 13.73 -24.35 11.00
C LEU A 66 13.13 -25.25 12.08
N LEU A 67 13.89 -25.42 13.17
CA LEU A 67 13.50 -26.19 14.35
C LEU A 67 13.52 -25.29 15.60
N ARG A 68 12.63 -25.59 16.55
CA ARG A 68 12.57 -25.06 17.92
C ARG A 68 12.77 -26.23 18.88
N ASP A 69 13.84 -26.20 19.67
CA ASP A 69 14.25 -27.28 20.59
C ASP A 69 14.30 -28.67 19.91
N GLY A 70 14.76 -28.70 18.65
CA GLY A 70 14.86 -29.92 17.84
C GLY A 70 13.55 -30.36 17.15
N MET A 71 12.43 -29.66 17.37
CA MET A 71 11.14 -29.95 16.75
C MET A 71 10.79 -28.94 15.67
N PRO A 72 10.09 -29.31 14.58
CA PRO A 72 9.67 -28.36 13.55
C PRO A 72 8.85 -27.20 14.12
N VAL A 73 9.13 -25.97 13.66
CA VAL A 73 8.34 -24.80 14.03
C VAL A 73 6.94 -24.87 13.42
N THR A 74 5.93 -24.60 14.24
CA THR A 74 4.50 -24.65 13.87
C THR A 74 3.71 -23.40 14.26
N ASN A 75 4.29 -22.47 15.04
CA ASN A 75 3.57 -21.33 15.60
C ASN A 75 4.47 -20.07 15.69
N ALA A 76 4.11 -19.02 14.95
CA ALA A 76 4.84 -17.76 14.94
C ALA A 76 4.55 -16.87 16.15
N ALA A 77 3.35 -16.95 16.74
CA ALA A 77 3.04 -16.23 17.98
C ALA A 77 3.93 -16.72 19.13
N GLN A 78 4.20 -18.03 19.20
CA GLN A 78 5.10 -18.60 20.20
C GLN A 78 6.53 -18.05 20.08
N PHE A 79 7.01 -17.77 18.87
CA PHE A 79 8.33 -17.18 18.67
C PHE A 79 8.48 -15.82 19.36
N TYR A 80 7.46 -14.95 19.28
CA TYR A 80 7.50 -13.65 19.97
C TYR A 80 7.44 -13.78 21.49
N ILE A 81 6.77 -14.81 22.01
CA ILE A 81 6.77 -15.14 23.44
C ILE A 81 8.17 -15.61 23.86
N ASP A 82 8.76 -16.52 23.09
CA ASP A 82 10.10 -17.05 23.38
C ASP A 82 11.18 -15.97 23.31
N ALA A 83 11.02 -14.99 22.41
CA ALA A 83 11.93 -13.88 22.16
C ALA A 83 11.54 -12.57 22.87
N GLN A 84 10.61 -12.61 23.83
CA GLN A 84 10.06 -11.41 24.47
C GLN A 84 11.15 -10.53 25.11
N ALA A 85 12.15 -11.17 25.73
CA ALA A 85 13.24 -10.48 26.41
C ALA A 85 14.20 -9.78 25.43
N GLU A 86 14.56 -10.45 24.34
CA GLU A 86 15.43 -9.92 23.28
C GLU A 86 14.81 -8.71 22.59
N LEU A 87 13.49 -8.76 22.38
CA LEU A 87 12.73 -7.70 21.74
C LEU A 87 12.29 -6.59 22.72
N ALA A 88 12.66 -6.70 24.00
CA ALA A 88 12.30 -5.76 25.06
C ALA A 88 10.79 -5.43 25.13
N LEU A 89 9.95 -6.44 24.89
CA LEU A 89 8.49 -6.25 24.84
C LEU A 89 7.88 -6.33 26.23
N THR A 90 7.10 -5.31 26.60
CA THR A 90 6.19 -5.42 27.74
C THR A 90 5.04 -6.36 27.41
N ASP A 91 4.38 -6.93 28.43
CA ASP A 91 3.25 -7.84 28.22
C ASP A 91 2.11 -7.20 27.39
N ILE A 92 1.88 -5.90 27.58
CA ILE A 92 0.88 -5.15 26.81
C ILE A 92 1.28 -5.07 25.34
N VAL A 93 2.55 -4.74 25.05
CA VAL A 93 3.01 -4.64 23.67
C VAL A 93 3.03 -6.02 23.01
N LEU A 94 3.50 -7.05 23.71
CA LEU A 94 3.48 -8.43 23.23
C LEU A 94 2.05 -8.87 22.88
N ALA A 95 1.06 -8.65 23.75
CA ALA A 95 -0.31 -9.03 23.48
C ALA A 95 -0.89 -8.37 22.21
N ASN A 96 -0.63 -7.08 21.99
CA ASN A 96 -1.03 -6.39 20.76
C ASN A 96 -0.25 -6.90 19.52
N LEU A 97 1.04 -7.21 19.68
CA LEU A 97 1.86 -7.77 18.62
C LEU A 97 1.36 -9.16 18.18
N LEU A 98 0.87 -9.97 19.13
CA LEU A 98 0.26 -11.27 18.82
C LEU A 98 -1.04 -11.12 18.02
N GLU A 99 -1.81 -10.04 18.23
CA GLU A 99 -2.96 -9.71 17.39
C GLU A 99 -2.53 -9.36 15.96
N GLU A 100 -1.51 -8.51 15.80
CA GLU A 100 -0.94 -8.20 14.47
C GLU A 100 -0.39 -9.46 13.78
N CYS A 101 0.17 -10.39 14.56
CA CYS A 101 0.68 -11.67 14.06
C CYS A 101 -0.45 -12.54 13.52
N ALA A 102 -1.56 -12.64 14.26
CA ALA A 102 -2.73 -13.39 13.83
C ALA A 102 -3.34 -12.82 12.54
N GLN A 103 -3.49 -11.49 12.44
CA GLN A 103 -3.98 -10.84 11.21
C GLN A 103 -3.01 -11.02 10.04
N THR A 104 -1.71 -10.97 10.29
CA THR A 104 -0.71 -11.20 9.24
C THR A 104 -0.79 -12.62 8.69
N LEU A 105 -0.86 -13.63 9.56
CA LEU A 105 -1.01 -15.03 9.13
C LEU A 105 -2.34 -15.29 8.41
N GLN A 106 -3.42 -14.63 8.80
CA GLN A 106 -4.69 -14.71 8.08
C GLN A 106 -4.56 -14.13 6.66
N GLY A 107 -3.91 -12.96 6.52
CA GLY A 107 -3.63 -12.37 5.22
C GLY A 107 -2.71 -13.22 4.35
N ASP A 108 -1.68 -13.82 4.95
CA ASP A 108 -0.77 -14.75 4.26
C ASP A 108 -1.51 -16.02 3.80
N MET A 109 -2.42 -16.55 4.61
CA MET A 109 -3.27 -17.69 4.22
C MET A 109 -4.16 -17.33 3.02
N GLN A 110 -4.82 -16.16 3.07
CA GLN A 110 -5.66 -15.70 1.96
C GLN A 110 -4.84 -15.49 0.67
N ALA A 111 -3.66 -14.86 0.78
CA ALA A 111 -2.76 -14.66 -0.36
C ALA A 111 -2.23 -15.98 -0.92
N TRP A 112 -1.89 -16.94 -0.06
CA TRP A 112 -1.49 -18.28 -0.47
C TRP A 112 -2.59 -18.99 -1.26
N LEU A 113 -3.82 -18.99 -0.75
CA LEU A 113 -4.97 -19.60 -1.42
C LEU A 113 -5.24 -18.93 -2.77
N LEU A 114 -5.20 -17.59 -2.82
CA LEU A 114 -5.35 -16.83 -4.06
C LEU A 114 -4.28 -17.22 -5.11
N ARG A 115 -3.05 -17.50 -4.67
CA ARG A 115 -1.93 -17.92 -5.54
C ARG A 115 -1.97 -19.38 -5.97
N GLN A 116 -2.86 -20.22 -5.45
CA GLN A 116 -2.95 -21.62 -5.93
C GLN A 116 -3.36 -21.72 -7.40
N GLU A 117 -4.07 -20.70 -7.89
CA GLU A 117 -4.62 -20.66 -9.24
C GLU A 117 -3.71 -19.96 -10.26
N VAL A 118 -2.54 -19.46 -9.83
CA VAL A 118 -1.62 -18.69 -10.69
C VAL A 118 -0.16 -19.04 -10.46
N ASN A 119 0.65 -19.00 -11.52
CA ASN A 119 2.10 -19.13 -11.44
C ASN A 119 2.82 -17.77 -11.63
N ALA A 120 4.12 -17.74 -11.39
CA ALA A 120 4.93 -16.52 -11.45
C ALA A 120 4.93 -15.88 -12.85
N GLY A 121 4.88 -16.67 -13.92
CA GLY A 121 4.77 -16.18 -15.29
C GLY A 121 3.44 -15.45 -15.54
N GLN A 122 2.33 -16.01 -15.07
CA GLN A 122 1.02 -15.36 -15.16
C GLN A 122 0.99 -14.06 -14.36
N ILE A 123 1.54 -14.05 -13.14
CA ILE A 123 1.67 -12.81 -12.34
C ILE A 123 2.53 -11.78 -13.09
N ALA A 124 3.59 -12.21 -13.78
CA ALA A 124 4.46 -11.33 -14.56
C ALA A 124 3.76 -10.68 -15.76
N ASP A 125 2.70 -11.29 -16.29
CA ASP A 125 1.91 -10.81 -17.43
C ASP A 125 0.65 -10.02 -17.01
N MET A 126 0.32 -9.99 -15.72
CA MET A 126 -0.84 -9.26 -15.21
C MET A 126 -0.69 -7.74 -15.36
N ASP A 127 -1.84 -7.11 -15.45
CA ASP A 127 -1.98 -5.67 -15.24
C ASP A 127 -1.46 -5.26 -13.86
N VAL A 128 -0.79 -4.10 -13.77
CA VAL A 128 -0.14 -3.62 -12.54
C VAL A 128 -1.08 -3.42 -11.36
N ASP A 129 -2.36 -3.15 -11.58
CA ASP A 129 -3.32 -2.99 -10.50
C ASP A 129 -3.92 -4.36 -10.11
N LEU A 130 -4.18 -5.22 -11.10
CA LEU A 130 -4.69 -6.57 -10.89
C LEU A 130 -3.65 -7.55 -10.33
N MET A 131 -2.36 -7.28 -10.47
CA MET A 131 -1.30 -8.11 -9.90
C MET A 131 -1.14 -7.92 -8.39
N GLN A 132 -1.54 -6.77 -7.85
CA GLN A 132 -1.24 -6.38 -6.48
C GLN A 132 -1.82 -7.30 -5.40
N PRO A 133 -3.02 -7.88 -5.55
CA PRO A 133 -3.53 -8.90 -4.62
C PRO A 133 -2.60 -10.10 -4.39
N TYR A 134 -1.75 -10.42 -5.37
CA TYR A 134 -0.86 -11.59 -5.32
C TYR A 134 0.48 -11.30 -4.62
N LEU A 135 0.74 -10.04 -4.23
CA LEU A 135 2.03 -9.63 -3.67
C LEU A 135 2.11 -9.86 -2.15
N ASP A 136 3.27 -10.34 -1.66
CA ASP A 136 3.51 -10.68 -0.25
C ASP A 136 3.61 -9.48 0.71
N GLY A 137 3.55 -8.25 0.19
CA GLY A 137 3.62 -7.02 0.98
C GLY A 137 5.04 -6.53 1.24
N HIS A 138 5.22 -5.77 2.32
CA HIS A 138 6.51 -5.15 2.62
C HIS A 138 7.55 -6.23 3.02
N PRO A 139 8.71 -6.33 2.33
CA PRO A 139 9.66 -7.42 2.55
C PRO A 139 10.34 -7.35 3.92
N LYS A 140 10.53 -6.14 4.45
CA LYS A 140 11.23 -5.90 5.72
C LYS A 140 10.33 -5.88 6.96
N ALA A 141 9.06 -5.48 6.80
CA ALA A 141 8.17 -5.40 7.96
C ALA A 141 7.73 -6.82 8.29
N VAL A 142 8.08 -7.30 9.48
CA VAL A 142 7.86 -8.70 9.86
C VAL A 142 6.37 -9.05 9.90
N LEU A 143 5.56 -8.17 10.49
CA LEU A 143 4.09 -8.23 10.48
C LEU A 143 3.54 -7.16 9.53
N ASN A 144 3.38 -7.51 8.25
CA ASN A 144 3.10 -6.53 7.20
C ASN A 144 1.61 -6.43 6.80
N LYS A 145 0.73 -7.26 7.38
CA LYS A 145 -0.71 -7.31 7.11
C LYS A 145 -1.55 -7.19 8.38
N GLY A 146 -1.04 -6.46 9.39
CA GLY A 146 -1.63 -6.37 10.72
C GLY A 146 -3.01 -5.71 10.81
N ARG A 147 -3.29 -4.68 9.99
CA ARG A 147 -4.64 -4.08 9.72
C ARG A 147 -5.61 -3.98 10.91
N LEU A 148 -5.09 -3.66 12.09
CA LEU A 148 -5.87 -3.64 13.33
C LEU A 148 -7.03 -2.66 13.23
N GLY A 149 -8.21 -3.16 13.61
CA GLY A 149 -9.51 -2.49 13.44
C GLY A 149 -10.43 -3.19 12.43
N TRP A 150 -9.93 -4.17 11.69
CA TRP A 150 -10.72 -5.03 10.81
C TRP A 150 -10.90 -6.43 11.39
N GLY A 151 -12.13 -6.94 11.31
CA GLY A 151 -12.44 -8.35 11.55
C GLY A 151 -12.43 -9.14 10.24
N SER A 152 -12.97 -10.37 10.29
CA SER A 152 -13.01 -11.28 9.14
C SER A 152 -13.75 -10.69 7.93
N ASP A 153 -14.90 -10.05 8.19
CA ASP A 153 -15.78 -9.56 7.13
C ASP A 153 -15.17 -8.34 6.44
N GLU A 154 -14.54 -7.43 7.20
CA GLU A 154 -13.81 -6.31 6.64
C GLU A 154 -12.57 -6.75 5.86
N LEU A 155 -11.82 -7.73 6.37
CA LEU A 155 -10.68 -8.29 5.64
C LEU A 155 -11.15 -8.86 4.30
N ALA A 156 -12.20 -9.69 4.29
CA ALA A 156 -12.75 -10.27 3.06
C ALA A 156 -13.27 -9.22 2.06
N ALA A 157 -13.80 -8.09 2.56
CA ALA A 157 -14.37 -7.05 1.72
C ALA A 157 -13.33 -6.04 1.19
N TYR A 158 -12.26 -5.77 1.95
CA TYR A 158 -11.41 -4.59 1.73
C TYR A 158 -9.90 -4.87 1.71
N ALA A 159 -9.44 -6.07 2.10
CA ALA A 159 -8.01 -6.40 2.01
C ALA A 159 -7.59 -6.58 0.54
N PRO A 160 -6.38 -6.13 0.15
CA PRO A 160 -5.88 -6.30 -1.22
C PRO A 160 -5.92 -7.75 -1.71
N GLU A 161 -5.49 -8.71 -0.89
CA GLU A 161 -5.45 -10.14 -1.21
C GLU A 161 -6.83 -10.83 -1.24
N SER A 162 -7.90 -10.13 -0.86
CA SER A 162 -9.26 -10.62 -1.08
C SER A 162 -9.73 -10.40 -2.52
N ASN A 163 -9.03 -9.55 -3.27
CA ASN A 163 -9.28 -9.27 -4.68
C ASN A 163 -10.76 -8.92 -4.97
N GLN A 164 -11.38 -8.15 -4.06
CA GLN A 164 -12.78 -7.72 -4.18
C GLN A 164 -12.85 -6.24 -4.56
N PRO A 165 -13.42 -5.89 -5.73
CA PRO A 165 -13.74 -4.51 -6.04
C PRO A 165 -14.86 -3.97 -5.14
N LEU A 166 -14.74 -2.72 -4.70
CA LEU A 166 -15.76 -2.02 -3.92
C LEU A 166 -16.27 -0.76 -4.63
N GLN A 167 -17.50 -0.37 -4.35
CA GLN A 167 -18.03 0.94 -4.74
C GLN A 167 -17.82 1.94 -3.60
N LEU A 168 -17.45 3.18 -3.94
CA LEU A 168 -17.22 4.23 -2.95
C LEU A 168 -18.53 4.84 -2.46
N ARG A 169 -18.53 5.32 -1.22
CA ARG A 169 -19.62 6.17 -0.71
C ARG A 169 -19.33 7.61 -1.02
N TRP A 170 -20.31 8.36 -1.46
CA TRP A 170 -20.18 9.78 -1.75
C TRP A 170 -20.88 10.62 -0.70
N ILE A 171 -20.25 11.73 -0.35
CA ILE A 171 -20.82 12.78 0.49
C ILE A 171 -20.69 14.13 -0.21
N ALA A 172 -21.49 15.10 0.19
CA ALA A 172 -21.23 16.51 -0.11
C ALA A 172 -20.83 17.22 1.18
N VAL A 173 -19.71 17.94 1.17
CA VAL A 173 -19.23 18.73 2.31
C VAL A 173 -19.22 20.19 1.91
N SER A 174 -19.65 21.06 2.83
CA SER A 174 -19.57 22.51 2.68
C SER A 174 -18.12 22.92 2.40
N GLU A 175 -17.89 23.70 1.35
CA GLU A 175 -16.54 24.08 0.90
C GLU A 175 -15.75 24.79 2.00
N SER A 176 -16.42 25.55 2.89
CA SER A 176 -15.77 26.22 4.03
C SER A 176 -15.17 25.27 5.05
N ARG A 177 -15.49 23.97 4.98
CA ARG A 177 -14.94 22.90 5.82
C ARG A 177 -13.81 22.12 5.16
N CYS A 178 -13.45 22.49 3.92
CA CYS A 178 -12.46 21.79 3.12
C CYS A 178 -11.17 22.61 3.00
N THR A 179 -10.04 21.94 3.18
CA THR A 179 -8.74 22.41 2.70
C THR A 179 -8.52 21.74 1.34
N ILE A 180 -8.36 22.54 0.28
CA ILE A 180 -8.28 22.06 -1.11
C ILE A 180 -6.89 22.40 -1.65
N GLY A 181 -6.16 21.37 -2.05
CA GLY A 181 -4.95 21.49 -2.86
C GLY A 181 -5.22 21.05 -4.28
N CYS A 182 -5.15 21.99 -5.22
CA CYS A 182 -5.18 21.71 -6.65
C CYS A 182 -4.41 22.81 -7.38
N SER A 183 -3.77 22.48 -8.50
CA SER A 183 -3.09 23.49 -9.31
C SER A 183 -4.09 24.28 -10.17
N ARG A 184 -5.14 23.62 -10.67
CA ARG A 184 -6.21 24.27 -11.44
C ARG A 184 -7.58 23.84 -10.95
N ARG A 185 -8.49 24.80 -10.74
CA ARG A 185 -9.84 24.51 -10.22
C ARG A 185 -10.65 23.55 -11.11
N GLN A 186 -10.41 23.56 -12.42
CA GLN A 186 -11.05 22.63 -13.36
C GLN A 186 -10.68 21.17 -13.10
N GLU A 187 -9.52 20.90 -12.47
CA GLU A 187 -9.09 19.55 -12.13
C GLU A 187 -9.99 18.94 -11.05
N LEU A 188 -10.50 19.75 -10.12
CA LEU A 188 -11.42 19.30 -9.07
C LEU A 188 -12.69 18.68 -9.66
N ASP A 189 -13.32 19.36 -10.62
CA ASP A 189 -14.54 18.85 -11.26
C ASP A 189 -14.23 17.64 -12.16
N ALA A 190 -13.07 17.66 -12.83
CA ALA A 190 -12.64 16.59 -13.71
C ALA A 190 -12.41 15.27 -12.95
N VAL A 191 -11.72 15.30 -11.80
CA VAL A 191 -11.45 14.08 -11.03
C VAL A 191 -12.72 13.47 -10.46
N VAL A 192 -13.67 14.28 -9.97
CA VAL A 192 -14.96 13.77 -9.47
C VAL A 192 -15.76 13.12 -10.61
N ARG A 193 -15.84 13.76 -11.78
CA ARG A 193 -16.53 13.20 -12.95
C ARG A 193 -15.85 11.93 -13.45
N SER A 194 -14.51 11.85 -13.39
CA SER A 194 -13.76 10.66 -13.80
C SER A 194 -14.08 9.40 -12.99
N ALA A 195 -14.67 9.55 -11.81
CA ALA A 195 -14.99 8.43 -10.91
C ALA A 195 -16.39 7.83 -11.15
N MET A 196 -17.18 8.40 -12.06
CA MET A 196 -18.51 7.87 -12.38
C MET A 196 -18.97 8.18 -13.81
N THR A 197 -20.07 7.58 -14.25
CA THR A 197 -20.74 7.99 -15.50
C THR A 197 -21.38 9.37 -15.33
N GLU A 198 -21.62 10.08 -16.43
CA GLU A 198 -22.31 11.38 -16.39
C GLU A 198 -23.72 11.28 -15.79
N GLU A 199 -24.41 10.14 -15.98
CA GLU A 199 -25.70 9.88 -15.34
C GLU A 199 -25.58 9.81 -13.81
N HIS A 200 -24.61 9.05 -13.31
CA HIS A 200 -24.35 8.96 -11.87
C HIS A 200 -23.96 10.33 -11.28
N TYR A 201 -23.12 11.09 -11.98
CA TYR A 201 -22.74 12.44 -11.55
C TYR A 201 -23.96 13.37 -11.49
N ALA A 202 -24.78 13.41 -12.55
CA ALA A 202 -25.99 14.23 -12.59
C ALA A 202 -26.96 13.87 -11.46
N ARG A 203 -27.10 12.59 -11.13
CA ARG A 203 -27.92 12.11 -10.00
C ARG A 203 -27.41 12.63 -8.66
N LEU A 204 -26.10 12.56 -8.39
CA LEU A 204 -25.52 13.08 -7.15
C LEU A 204 -25.74 14.60 -7.03
N VAL A 205 -25.50 15.34 -8.11
CA VAL A 205 -25.72 16.80 -8.12
C VAL A 205 -27.21 17.15 -7.90
N ALA A 206 -28.12 16.41 -8.52
CA ALA A 206 -29.56 16.59 -8.31
C ALA A 206 -29.97 16.31 -6.86
N GLN A 207 -29.42 15.26 -6.24
CA GLN A 207 -29.64 14.93 -4.84
C GLN A 207 -29.14 16.03 -3.90
N VAL A 208 -27.94 16.57 -4.13
CA VAL A 208 -27.41 17.72 -3.38
C VAL A 208 -28.35 18.92 -3.49
N LYS A 209 -28.81 19.26 -4.70
CA LYS A 209 -29.77 20.37 -4.91
C LYS A 209 -31.09 20.14 -4.18
N GLN A 210 -31.63 18.93 -4.24
CA GLN A 210 -32.89 18.58 -3.58
C GLN A 210 -32.80 18.66 -2.05
N ILE A 211 -31.68 18.21 -1.46
CA ILE A 211 -31.48 18.25 -0.01
C ILE A 211 -31.19 19.69 0.44
N SER A 212 -30.32 20.39 -0.28
CA SER A 212 -29.94 21.78 0.03
C SER A 212 -31.13 22.74 -0.04
N THR A 213 -31.99 22.63 -1.05
CA THR A 213 -33.19 23.47 -1.17
C THR A 213 -34.20 23.27 -0.05
N ARG A 214 -34.21 22.09 0.59
CA ARG A 214 -35.13 21.77 1.70
C ARG A 214 -34.60 22.19 3.06
N GLN A 215 -33.28 22.29 3.23
CA GLN A 215 -32.68 22.41 4.56
C GLN A 215 -31.59 23.50 4.66
N TYR A 216 -30.80 23.76 3.60
CA TYR A 216 -29.56 24.55 3.67
C TYR A 216 -29.29 25.30 2.35
N ASN A 217 -29.82 26.52 2.21
CA ASN A 217 -29.84 27.25 0.93
C ASN A 217 -28.57 28.10 0.64
N GLN A 218 -27.43 27.86 1.31
CA GLN A 218 -26.31 28.83 1.31
C GLN A 218 -24.88 28.27 1.13
N HIS A 219 -24.67 26.96 0.94
CA HIS A 219 -23.32 26.40 0.83
C HIS A 219 -22.88 26.13 -0.61
N ALA A 220 -21.62 26.46 -0.92
CA ALA A 220 -20.89 25.82 -2.01
C ALA A 220 -20.51 24.40 -1.55
N TRP A 221 -20.73 23.40 -2.40
CA TRP A 221 -20.59 21.99 -2.04
C TRP A 221 -19.44 21.32 -2.78
N ILE A 222 -18.67 20.51 -2.05
CA ILE A 222 -17.61 19.66 -2.59
C ILE A 222 -18.07 18.21 -2.48
N LEU A 223 -18.10 17.49 -3.61
CA LEU A 223 -18.35 16.06 -3.65
C LEU A 223 -17.08 15.30 -3.26
N LEU A 224 -17.19 14.44 -2.25
CA LEU A 224 -16.06 13.67 -1.73
C LEU A 224 -16.38 12.17 -1.70
N PRO A 225 -15.53 11.32 -2.26
CA PRO A 225 -15.61 9.89 -2.01
C PRO A 225 -15.08 9.57 -0.61
N VAL A 226 -15.67 8.55 0.01
CA VAL A 226 -15.31 8.03 1.32
C VAL A 226 -15.30 6.51 1.25
N HIS A 227 -14.27 5.90 1.83
CA HIS A 227 -14.20 4.45 1.92
C HIS A 227 -15.39 3.93 2.74
N PRO A 228 -16.15 2.91 2.30
CA PRO A 228 -17.33 2.41 3.02
C PRO A 228 -17.06 2.08 4.50
N TRP A 229 -15.93 1.40 4.78
CA TRP A 229 -15.48 1.16 6.16
C TRP A 229 -15.28 2.46 6.97
N GLN A 230 -14.58 3.44 6.40
CA GLN A 230 -14.29 4.72 7.07
C GLN A 230 -15.60 5.49 7.35
N TRP A 231 -16.56 5.43 6.42
CA TRP A 231 -17.89 5.99 6.63
C TRP A 231 -18.56 5.37 7.86
N GLN A 232 -18.68 4.04 7.88
CA GLN A 232 -19.39 3.31 8.93
C GLN A 232 -18.74 3.48 10.30
N HIS A 233 -17.41 3.41 10.38
CA HIS A 233 -16.69 3.33 11.65
C HIS A 233 -16.20 4.66 12.18
N LYS A 234 -16.08 5.69 11.32
CA LYS A 234 -15.51 6.98 11.70
C LYS A 234 -16.44 8.13 11.33
N ILE A 235 -16.73 8.33 10.05
CA ILE A 235 -17.43 9.56 9.61
C ILE A 235 -18.84 9.65 10.18
N LYS A 236 -19.62 8.57 10.09
CA LYS A 236 -21.01 8.55 10.57
C LYS A 236 -21.13 8.83 12.08
N ILE A 237 -20.10 8.50 12.85
CA ILE A 237 -20.10 8.68 14.31
C ILE A 237 -19.51 10.03 14.69
N HIS A 238 -18.30 10.34 14.20
CA HIS A 238 -17.55 11.52 14.61
C HIS A 238 -18.09 12.81 13.99
N PHE A 239 -18.58 12.78 12.74
CA PHE A 239 -19.06 13.96 12.03
C PHE A 239 -20.60 14.12 12.09
N GLN A 240 -21.26 13.51 13.07
CA GLN A 240 -22.71 13.61 13.27
C GLN A 240 -23.18 15.06 13.43
N GLU A 241 -22.37 15.92 14.05
CA GLU A 241 -22.63 17.36 14.18
C GLU A 241 -22.79 18.03 12.80
N TRP A 242 -21.92 17.70 11.83
CA TRP A 242 -21.99 18.25 10.48
C TRP A 242 -23.20 17.75 9.69
N MET A 243 -23.60 16.49 9.88
CA MET A 243 -24.83 15.98 9.28
C MET A 243 -26.07 16.67 9.87
N ALA A 244 -26.09 16.90 11.17
CA ALA A 244 -27.20 17.56 11.85
C ALA A 244 -27.30 19.05 11.50
N SER A 245 -26.17 19.74 11.35
CA SER A 245 -26.12 21.16 10.99
C SER A 245 -26.22 21.43 9.49
N GLY A 246 -26.21 20.39 8.65
CA GLY A 246 -26.25 20.56 7.19
C GLY A 246 -24.95 21.00 6.55
N GLU A 247 -23.81 20.72 7.17
CA GLU A 247 -22.48 20.96 6.62
C GLU A 247 -21.95 19.73 5.86
N LEU A 248 -22.58 18.57 6.07
CA LEU A 248 -22.27 17.31 5.39
C LEU A 248 -23.56 16.60 4.99
N LEU A 249 -23.68 16.22 3.72
CA LEU A 249 -24.79 15.43 3.18
C LEU A 249 -24.30 14.04 2.80
N ASP A 250 -25.05 13.01 3.20
CA ASP A 250 -24.81 11.63 2.80
C ASP A 250 -25.52 11.33 1.47
N LEU A 251 -24.75 10.94 0.45
CA LEU A 251 -25.28 10.66 -0.90
C LEU A 251 -25.32 9.16 -1.23
N GLY A 252 -24.83 8.30 -0.34
CA GLY A 252 -24.84 6.85 -0.56
C GLY A 252 -23.73 6.33 -1.47
N LEU A 253 -23.84 5.05 -1.86
CA LEU A 253 -22.89 4.40 -2.78
C LEU A 253 -23.17 4.82 -4.22
N ALA A 254 -22.12 5.20 -4.96
CA ALA A 254 -22.25 5.61 -6.35
C ALA A 254 -20.91 5.54 -7.11
N GLY A 255 -21.00 5.60 -8.43
CA GLY A 255 -19.83 5.66 -9.32
C GLY A 255 -19.24 4.30 -9.64
N ASP A 256 -17.99 4.31 -10.05
CA ASP A 256 -17.25 3.13 -10.49
C ASP A 256 -16.86 2.24 -9.31
N ARG A 257 -16.44 1.03 -9.65
CA ARG A 257 -15.82 0.07 -8.74
C ARG A 257 -14.31 0.28 -8.71
N TYR A 258 -13.74 0.07 -7.52
CA TYR A 258 -12.33 0.25 -7.27
C TYR A 258 -11.74 -0.97 -6.54
N LEU A 259 -10.50 -1.33 -6.90
CA LEU A 259 -9.74 -2.40 -6.25
C LEU A 259 -8.73 -1.82 -5.25
N PRO A 260 -8.68 -2.33 -4.00
CA PRO A 260 -7.64 -1.96 -3.04
C PRO A 260 -6.25 -2.37 -3.51
N LEU A 261 -5.32 -1.41 -3.57
CA LEU A 261 -3.91 -1.65 -3.90
C LEU A 261 -3.11 -2.03 -2.64
N GLN A 262 -1.82 -2.35 -2.76
CA GLN A 262 -0.95 -2.76 -1.65
C GLN A 262 -0.92 -1.79 -0.46
N SER A 263 -1.11 -0.48 -0.71
CA SER A 263 -1.24 0.54 0.35
C SER A 263 -2.56 0.45 1.15
N ILE A 264 -3.47 -0.45 0.76
CA ILE A 264 -4.85 -0.66 1.21
C ILE A 264 -5.77 0.50 0.83
N ARG A 265 -5.36 1.72 1.17
CA ARG A 265 -6.17 2.93 1.07
C ARG A 265 -6.14 3.65 -0.27
N THR A 266 -5.19 3.30 -1.14
CA THR A 266 -5.20 3.72 -2.55
C THR A 266 -5.94 2.66 -3.33
N LEU A 267 -6.93 3.09 -4.10
CA LEU A 267 -7.84 2.23 -4.82
C LEU A 267 -7.73 2.53 -6.32
N ALA A 268 -7.54 1.49 -7.14
CA ALA A 268 -7.48 1.62 -8.60
C ALA A 268 -8.85 1.44 -9.22
N ASN A 269 -9.20 2.25 -10.21
CA ASN A 269 -10.48 2.16 -10.89
C ASN A 269 -10.49 0.93 -11.82
N VAL A 270 -11.34 -0.06 -11.56
CA VAL A 270 -11.39 -1.28 -12.39
C VAL A 270 -12.38 -1.19 -13.55
N ASP A 271 -13.34 -0.27 -13.48
CA ASP A 271 -14.30 -0.07 -14.57
C ASP A 271 -13.71 0.79 -15.69
N ARG A 272 -12.84 1.75 -15.33
CA ARG A 272 -12.13 2.65 -16.26
C ARG A 272 -10.66 2.82 -15.80
N PRO A 273 -9.76 1.87 -16.11
CA PRO A 273 -8.39 1.84 -15.57
C PRO A 273 -7.50 3.04 -15.90
N GLN A 274 -7.80 3.77 -16.98
CA GLN A 274 -7.07 5.00 -17.34
C GLN A 274 -7.46 6.20 -16.46
N ASN A 275 -8.57 6.12 -15.72
CA ASN A 275 -8.97 7.20 -14.83
C ASN A 275 -8.13 7.19 -13.53
N PRO A 276 -8.01 8.34 -12.85
CA PRO A 276 -7.21 8.47 -11.64
C PRO A 276 -7.55 7.46 -10.54
N ASN A 277 -6.51 7.02 -9.85
CA ASN A 277 -6.59 6.26 -8.60
C ASN A 277 -7.05 7.18 -7.46
N VAL A 278 -7.70 6.58 -6.45
CA VAL A 278 -8.30 7.30 -5.33
C VAL A 278 -7.65 6.85 -4.03
N LYS A 279 -6.97 7.75 -3.32
CA LYS A 279 -6.39 7.53 -1.99
C LYS A 279 -7.31 8.14 -0.94
N LEU A 280 -7.75 7.33 0.02
CA LEU A 280 -8.75 7.71 1.03
C LEU A 280 -8.19 7.53 2.45
N PRO A 281 -8.73 8.24 3.45
CA PRO A 281 -8.50 7.90 4.84
C PRO A 281 -9.08 6.53 5.19
N LEU A 282 -8.32 5.77 5.94
CA LEU A 282 -8.72 4.49 6.49
C LEU A 282 -8.07 4.35 7.87
N THR A 283 -8.83 4.64 8.93
CA THR A 283 -8.29 4.76 10.30
C THR A 283 -8.07 3.39 10.96
N ILE A 284 -7.32 2.52 10.29
CA ILE A 284 -6.78 1.25 10.78
C ILE A 284 -5.28 1.40 11.04
N LEU A 285 -4.76 0.63 11.98
CA LEU A 285 -3.32 0.58 12.25
C LEU A 285 -2.69 -0.52 11.39
N ASN A 286 -1.73 -0.17 10.54
CA ASN A 286 -1.01 -1.14 9.72
C ASN A 286 0.46 -0.72 9.59
N THR A 287 1.39 -1.65 9.80
CA THR A 287 2.84 -1.38 9.83
C THR A 287 3.18 -0.14 10.67
N SER A 288 2.72 -0.13 11.92
CA SER A 288 2.99 0.93 12.92
C SER A 288 2.45 2.34 12.60
N SER A 289 1.55 2.49 11.61
CA SER A 289 0.93 3.79 11.29
C SER A 289 -0.58 3.68 11.02
N TYR A 290 -1.33 4.70 11.44
CA TYR A 290 -2.70 4.89 11.02
C TYR A 290 -2.74 5.43 9.60
N ARG A 291 -3.64 4.90 8.76
CA ARG A 291 -3.69 5.26 7.34
C ARG A 291 -4.61 6.47 7.06
N GLY A 292 -4.26 7.64 7.58
CA GLY A 292 -5.01 8.90 7.38
C GLY A 292 -4.46 9.84 6.29
N ILE A 293 -5.23 10.86 5.91
CA ILE A 293 -4.74 11.93 5.01
C ILE A 293 -4.38 13.18 5.83
N PRO A 294 -3.09 13.54 5.97
CA PRO A 294 -2.65 14.73 6.70
C PRO A 294 -3.01 16.02 5.99
N SER A 295 -3.79 16.87 6.66
CA SER A 295 -4.20 18.18 6.11
C SER A 295 -3.02 19.10 5.76
N LYS A 296 -1.92 19.03 6.52
CA LYS A 296 -0.73 19.87 6.32
C LYS A 296 -0.07 19.74 4.94
N TYR A 297 -0.19 18.58 4.29
CA TYR A 297 0.45 18.35 2.99
C TYR A 297 -0.49 18.60 1.81
N ILE A 298 -1.80 18.65 2.06
CA ILE A 298 -2.81 18.80 1.00
C ILE A 298 -2.64 20.11 0.24
N GLU A 299 -2.42 21.24 0.93
CA GLU A 299 -2.32 22.56 0.30
C GLU A 299 -1.18 22.65 -0.73
N VAL A 300 -0.10 21.91 -0.52
CA VAL A 300 1.12 21.98 -1.35
C VAL A 300 1.25 20.79 -2.30
N GLY A 301 0.57 19.68 -2.03
CA GLY A 301 0.78 18.40 -2.70
C GLY A 301 0.64 18.44 -4.22
N ALA A 302 -0.43 19.05 -4.72
CA ALA A 302 -0.66 19.18 -6.17
C ALA A 302 0.47 19.97 -6.85
N ARG A 303 0.84 21.12 -6.26
CA ARG A 303 1.92 21.98 -6.76
C ARG A 303 3.28 21.30 -6.72
N LEU A 304 3.56 20.53 -5.67
CA LEU A 304 4.78 19.74 -5.55
C LEU A 304 4.84 18.66 -6.63
N SER A 305 3.71 18.00 -6.89
CA SER A 305 3.63 16.96 -7.93
C SER A 305 3.81 17.51 -9.33
N ASP A 306 3.25 18.69 -9.64
CA ASP A 306 3.46 19.37 -10.91
C ASP A 306 4.90 19.87 -11.06
N TRP A 307 5.47 20.46 -10.01
CA TRP A 307 6.87 20.89 -10.04
C TRP A 307 7.83 19.73 -10.30
N LEU A 308 7.61 18.57 -9.67
CA LEU A 308 8.44 17.40 -9.90
C LEU A 308 8.25 16.83 -11.32
N ASP A 309 7.02 16.83 -11.84
CA ASP A 309 6.75 16.44 -13.22
C ASP A 309 7.46 17.38 -14.20
N ASP A 310 7.39 18.69 -13.98
CA ASP A 310 8.12 19.70 -14.77
C ASP A 310 9.63 19.49 -14.72
N CYS A 311 10.20 19.15 -13.55
CA CYS A 311 11.62 18.78 -13.44
C CYS A 311 11.94 17.56 -14.32
N CYS A 312 11.12 16.51 -14.28
CA CYS A 312 11.32 15.33 -15.11
C CYS A 312 11.16 15.62 -16.62
N GLN A 313 10.31 16.57 -17.00
CA GLN A 313 10.08 16.94 -18.41
C GLN A 313 11.15 17.89 -18.97
N THR A 314 11.85 18.65 -18.11
CA THR A 314 12.79 19.71 -18.55
C THR A 314 14.26 19.37 -18.30
N ASP A 315 14.57 18.49 -17.35
CA ASP A 315 15.92 17.97 -17.16
C ASP A 315 16.28 16.98 -18.28
N PRO A 316 17.38 17.21 -19.03
CA PRO A 316 17.75 16.34 -20.15
C PRO A 316 17.94 14.88 -19.75
N LEU A 317 18.55 14.60 -18.59
CA LEU A 317 18.81 13.23 -18.15
C LEU A 317 17.52 12.52 -17.76
N LEU A 318 16.65 13.17 -16.98
CA LEU A 318 15.37 12.59 -16.57
C LEU A 318 14.43 12.38 -17.76
N TYR A 319 14.43 13.33 -18.70
CA TYR A 319 13.65 13.27 -19.93
C TYR A 319 14.11 12.12 -20.84
N ASP A 320 15.43 12.00 -21.08
CA ASP A 320 16.00 10.93 -21.92
C ASP A 320 15.78 9.54 -21.32
N LEU A 321 15.79 9.43 -19.98
CA LEU A 321 15.44 8.20 -19.26
C LEU A 321 13.92 7.94 -19.20
N GLY A 322 13.10 8.91 -19.63
CA GLY A 322 11.64 8.85 -19.60
C GLY A 322 11.08 8.71 -18.19
N THR A 323 11.70 9.34 -17.19
CA THR A 323 11.22 9.31 -15.80
C THR A 323 9.86 10.01 -15.72
N MET A 324 8.86 9.32 -15.18
CA MET A 324 7.49 9.81 -15.12
C MET A 324 7.04 10.05 -13.69
N VAL A 325 6.22 11.08 -13.50
CA VAL A 325 5.55 11.33 -12.22
C VAL A 325 4.08 10.93 -12.34
N LEU A 326 3.62 10.06 -11.45
CA LEU A 326 2.19 9.83 -11.24
C LEU A 326 1.68 10.92 -10.30
N ARG A 327 1.26 12.04 -10.90
CA ARG A 327 0.91 13.26 -10.18
C ARG A 327 -0.28 13.07 -9.27
N GLU A 328 -0.41 13.97 -8.31
CA GLU A 328 -1.53 14.02 -7.37
C GLU A 328 -2.27 15.36 -7.56
N PRO A 329 -2.99 15.52 -8.69
CA PRO A 329 -3.49 16.83 -9.12
C PRO A 329 -4.50 17.45 -8.16
N VAL A 330 -5.19 16.64 -7.36
CA VAL A 330 -6.20 17.10 -6.41
C VAL A 330 -6.06 16.37 -5.09
N GLY A 331 -5.87 17.13 -4.01
CA GLY A 331 -5.99 16.70 -2.63
C GLY A 331 -7.04 17.52 -1.90
N ILE A 332 -7.83 16.88 -1.05
CA ILE A 332 -8.80 17.55 -0.18
C ILE A 332 -8.71 16.92 1.20
N SER A 333 -8.73 17.73 2.25
CA SER A 333 -8.94 17.26 3.61
C SER A 333 -10.04 18.07 4.31
N CYS A 334 -10.72 17.42 5.25
CA CYS A 334 -11.75 18.05 6.06
C CYS A 334 -11.40 17.83 7.53
N ALA A 335 -10.81 18.85 8.15
CA ALA A 335 -10.40 18.77 9.54
C ALA A 335 -11.63 18.74 10.47
N HIS A 336 -11.62 17.84 11.45
CA HIS A 336 -12.71 17.75 12.42
C HIS A 336 -12.65 18.92 13.41
N PRO A 337 -13.72 19.73 13.58
CA PRO A 337 -13.64 21.03 14.23
C PRO A 337 -13.36 20.95 15.73
N ARG A 338 -13.68 19.82 16.37
CA ARG A 338 -13.41 19.59 17.80
C ARG A 338 -11.99 19.12 18.04
N TYR A 339 -11.42 18.32 17.13
CA TYR A 339 -10.08 17.76 17.33
C TYR A 339 -9.00 18.80 17.05
N THR A 340 -9.26 19.73 16.12
CA THR A 340 -8.37 20.88 15.87
C THR A 340 -8.24 21.84 17.06
N GLN A 341 -9.09 21.73 18.08
CA GLN A 341 -9.02 22.55 19.30
C GLN A 341 -8.12 21.92 20.38
N ILE A 342 -7.62 20.70 20.16
CA ILE A 342 -6.79 19.98 21.11
C ILE A 342 -5.36 19.97 20.55
N GLU A 343 -4.44 20.61 21.26
CA GLU A 343 -3.03 20.78 20.83
C GLU A 343 -2.33 19.44 20.57
N ASP A 344 -2.44 18.51 21.53
CA ASP A 344 -1.78 17.19 21.50
C ASP A 344 -2.72 16.03 21.12
N ALA A 345 -3.77 16.31 20.34
CA ALA A 345 -4.64 15.23 19.88
C ALA A 345 -3.86 14.25 19.00
N PRO A 346 -4.03 12.92 19.17
CA PRO A 346 -3.36 11.94 18.31
C PRO A 346 -3.66 12.21 16.83
N TYR A 347 -2.61 12.25 16.00
CA TYR A 347 -2.69 12.68 14.59
C TYR A 347 -3.83 12.01 13.81
N ARG A 348 -4.11 10.72 14.07
CA ARG A 348 -5.17 9.94 13.43
C ARG A 348 -6.54 10.62 13.42
N TYR A 349 -6.83 11.47 14.41
CA TYR A 349 -8.10 12.19 14.52
C TYR A 349 -8.18 13.42 13.58
N HIS A 350 -7.03 13.96 13.18
CA HIS A 350 -6.94 15.08 12.22
C HIS A 350 -6.99 14.61 10.77
N GLU A 351 -6.94 13.31 10.53
CA GLU A 351 -6.69 12.72 9.22
C GLU A 351 -7.83 11.82 8.73
N MET A 352 -9.01 11.92 9.36
CA MET A 352 -10.13 10.99 9.15
C MET A 352 -10.93 11.22 7.86
N LEU A 353 -10.94 12.42 7.30
CA LEU A 353 -11.76 12.76 6.13
C LEU A 353 -10.96 13.57 5.10
N GLY A 354 -10.98 13.09 3.86
CA GLY A 354 -10.23 13.66 2.76
C GLY A 354 -10.16 12.71 1.56
N VAL A 355 -9.50 13.13 0.50
CA VAL A 355 -9.20 12.34 -0.70
C VAL A 355 -7.95 12.89 -1.36
N ILE A 356 -7.14 12.02 -1.95
CA ILE A 356 -6.13 12.39 -2.95
C ILE A 356 -6.43 11.62 -4.23
N TRP A 357 -6.53 12.33 -5.34
CA TRP A 357 -6.63 11.76 -6.68
C TRP A 357 -5.23 11.69 -7.28
N ARG A 358 -4.87 10.54 -7.86
CA ARG A 358 -3.54 10.30 -8.43
C ARG A 358 -3.67 9.80 -9.85
N ASP A 359 -2.84 10.30 -10.76
CA ASP A 359 -2.74 9.79 -12.14
C ASP A 359 -2.63 8.25 -12.14
N SER A 360 -3.44 7.59 -12.97
CA SER A 360 -3.27 6.15 -13.22
C SER A 360 -2.10 5.95 -14.17
N VAL A 361 -1.24 4.97 -13.88
CA VAL A 361 -0.16 4.61 -14.80
C VAL A 361 -0.70 4.10 -16.13
N GLN A 362 -1.89 3.50 -16.16
CA GLN A 362 -2.54 3.02 -17.38
C GLN A 362 -2.80 4.13 -18.40
N SER A 363 -3.00 5.37 -17.93
CA SER A 363 -3.18 6.53 -18.80
C SER A 363 -1.89 6.97 -19.52
N LYS A 364 -0.73 6.45 -19.09
CA LYS A 364 0.60 6.85 -19.56
C LYS A 364 1.34 5.74 -20.31
N LEU A 365 0.73 4.58 -20.51
CA LEU A 365 1.32 3.44 -21.23
C LEU A 365 1.11 3.54 -22.74
N GLU A 366 2.13 3.17 -23.49
CA GLU A 366 2.02 2.86 -24.92
C GLU A 366 1.46 1.44 -25.13
N ALA A 367 0.95 1.15 -26.34
CA ALA A 367 0.26 -0.11 -26.63
C ALA A 367 1.13 -1.38 -26.47
N ASN A 368 2.46 -1.25 -26.52
CA ASN A 368 3.43 -2.33 -26.37
C ASN A 368 4.12 -2.34 -24.99
N GLU A 369 3.67 -1.49 -24.06
CA GLU A 369 4.23 -1.36 -22.73
C GLU A 369 3.36 -2.03 -21.67
N GLN A 370 4.02 -2.46 -20.59
CA GLN A 370 3.39 -3.02 -19.40
C GLN A 370 3.93 -2.31 -18.16
N ALA A 371 3.06 -1.91 -17.24
CA ALA A 371 3.48 -1.44 -15.92
C ALA A 371 3.64 -2.60 -14.94
N MET A 372 4.57 -2.48 -13.99
CA MET A 372 4.76 -3.43 -12.90
C MET A 372 5.30 -2.73 -11.65
N LEU A 373 4.80 -3.03 -10.46
CA LEU A 373 5.43 -2.54 -9.23
C LEU A 373 6.82 -3.17 -9.07
N MET A 374 7.81 -2.38 -8.66
CA MET A 374 9.15 -2.92 -8.40
C MET A 374 9.13 -3.98 -7.28
N ALA A 375 8.16 -3.93 -6.36
CA ALA A 375 7.93 -4.97 -5.37
C ALA A 375 7.66 -6.36 -5.98
N ALA A 376 7.06 -6.42 -7.18
CA ALA A 376 6.77 -7.68 -7.85
C ALA A 376 8.01 -8.42 -8.32
N LEU A 377 9.16 -7.74 -8.45
CA LEU A 377 10.43 -8.41 -8.77
C LEU A 377 10.86 -9.40 -7.66
N LEU A 378 10.40 -9.18 -6.43
CA LEU A 378 10.65 -10.06 -5.28
C LEU A 378 9.59 -11.16 -5.14
N GLN A 379 8.52 -11.11 -5.94
CA GLN A 379 7.41 -12.05 -5.80
C GLN A 379 7.78 -13.42 -6.37
N GLN A 380 7.38 -14.45 -5.62
CA GLN A 380 7.41 -15.85 -6.05
C GLN A 380 5.99 -16.40 -6.10
N ASP A 381 5.78 -17.44 -6.90
CA ASP A 381 4.57 -18.26 -6.76
C ASP A 381 4.71 -19.27 -5.62
N ASN A 382 3.65 -20.04 -5.37
CA ASN A 382 3.64 -21.04 -4.29
C ASN A 382 4.58 -22.24 -4.56
N THR A 383 5.22 -22.33 -5.74
CA THR A 383 6.22 -23.34 -6.06
C THR A 383 7.66 -22.84 -5.89
N GLY A 384 7.83 -21.54 -5.62
CA GLY A 384 9.12 -20.88 -5.46
C GLY A 384 9.67 -20.27 -6.76
N ASP A 385 8.94 -20.34 -7.87
CA ASP A 385 9.36 -19.72 -9.13
C ASP A 385 9.18 -18.20 -9.05
N ALA A 386 10.14 -17.43 -9.56
CA ALA A 386 10.21 -15.98 -9.34
C ALA A 386 9.69 -15.17 -10.55
N VAL A 387 8.89 -14.13 -10.29
CA VAL A 387 8.36 -13.23 -11.33
C VAL A 387 9.49 -12.61 -12.17
N VAL A 388 10.59 -12.18 -11.52
CA VAL A 388 11.75 -11.59 -12.22
C VAL A 388 12.42 -12.56 -13.19
N GLN A 389 12.41 -13.87 -12.90
CA GLN A 389 12.98 -14.88 -13.79
C GLN A 389 12.21 -14.94 -15.11
N HIS A 390 10.88 -14.88 -15.07
CA HIS A 390 10.04 -14.84 -16.26
C HIS A 390 10.26 -13.57 -17.09
N LEU A 391 10.44 -12.41 -16.45
CA LEU A 391 10.76 -11.16 -17.15
C LEU A 391 12.09 -11.25 -17.90
N ILE A 392 13.12 -11.80 -17.26
CA ILE A 392 14.44 -11.98 -17.87
C ILE A 392 14.36 -12.94 -19.06
N ILE A 393 13.69 -14.10 -18.91
CA ILE A 393 13.52 -15.07 -20.00
C ILE A 393 12.79 -14.42 -21.18
N ARG A 394 11.68 -13.72 -20.91
CA ARG A 394 10.87 -13.03 -21.93
C ARG A 394 11.67 -11.96 -22.69
N SER A 395 12.57 -11.26 -22.00
CA SER A 395 13.43 -10.25 -22.62
C SER A 395 14.47 -10.81 -23.59
N GLY A 396 14.79 -12.11 -23.50
CA GLY A 396 15.89 -12.73 -24.23
C GLY A 396 17.27 -12.21 -23.83
N TRP A 397 17.39 -11.44 -22.74
CA TRP A 397 18.65 -10.88 -22.25
C TRP A 397 19.28 -11.78 -21.19
N SER A 398 20.60 -11.67 -21.04
CA SER A 398 21.28 -12.28 -19.89
C SER A 398 20.88 -11.57 -18.59
N PRO A 399 20.84 -12.29 -17.43
CA PRO A 399 20.47 -11.69 -16.15
C PRO A 399 21.31 -10.45 -15.80
N LEU A 400 22.62 -10.50 -16.04
CA LEU A 400 23.51 -9.37 -15.77
C LEU A 400 23.19 -8.13 -16.61
N ARG A 401 22.85 -8.31 -17.89
CA ARG A 401 22.45 -7.19 -18.77
C ARG A 401 21.12 -6.60 -18.32
N TRP A 402 20.17 -7.45 -17.94
CA TRP A 402 18.86 -7.04 -17.47
C TRP A 402 18.95 -6.24 -16.16
N ILE A 403 19.74 -6.72 -15.19
CA ILE A 403 19.98 -6.02 -13.90
C ILE A 403 20.66 -4.67 -14.12
N ARG A 404 21.67 -4.58 -15.01
CA ARG A 404 22.29 -3.29 -15.36
C ARG A 404 21.26 -2.30 -15.89
N LYS A 405 20.40 -2.75 -16.82
CA LYS A 405 19.34 -1.89 -17.36
C LYS A 405 18.31 -1.49 -16.31
N LEU A 406 17.98 -2.37 -15.37
CA LEU A 406 17.15 -2.02 -14.22
C LEU A 406 17.79 -0.88 -13.41
N PHE A 407 19.10 -0.95 -13.13
CA PHE A 407 19.80 0.13 -12.42
C PHE A 407 19.84 1.43 -13.21
N ASP A 408 20.03 1.38 -14.53
CA ASP A 408 19.99 2.56 -15.38
C ASP A 408 18.62 3.26 -15.29
N VAL A 409 17.54 2.48 -15.29
CA VAL A 409 16.16 2.97 -15.27
C VAL A 409 15.72 3.43 -13.87
N VAL A 410 16.26 2.83 -12.80
CA VAL A 410 15.81 3.08 -11.43
C VAL A 410 16.78 3.95 -10.63
N VAL A 411 18.05 3.54 -10.54
CA VAL A 411 19.01 4.15 -9.61
C VAL A 411 19.48 5.50 -10.14
N ILE A 412 19.76 5.63 -11.43
CA ILE A 412 20.23 6.87 -12.04
C ILE A 412 19.24 8.03 -11.81
N PRO A 413 17.94 7.94 -12.16
CA PRO A 413 17.04 9.07 -11.98
C PRO A 413 16.81 9.41 -10.49
N LEU A 414 16.73 8.41 -9.62
CA LEU A 414 16.59 8.64 -8.17
C LEU A 414 17.81 9.33 -7.57
N TYR A 415 19.02 8.91 -7.96
CA TYR A 415 20.26 9.52 -7.51
C TYR A 415 20.43 10.93 -8.07
N HIS A 416 20.07 11.15 -9.34
CA HIS A 416 20.09 12.47 -9.95
C HIS A 416 19.12 13.44 -9.27
N LEU A 417 17.89 13.03 -8.99
CA LEU A 417 16.92 13.83 -8.22
C LEU A 417 17.49 14.25 -6.86
N MET A 418 18.17 13.33 -6.17
CA MET A 418 18.82 13.64 -4.89
C MET A 418 19.97 14.64 -5.04
N CYS A 419 20.86 14.44 -6.02
CA CYS A 419 22.07 15.25 -6.19
C CYS A 419 21.80 16.63 -6.81
N GLN A 420 20.95 16.70 -7.83
CA GLN A 420 20.70 17.91 -8.61
C GLN A 420 19.59 18.77 -7.99
N TYR A 421 18.56 18.13 -7.42
CA TYR A 421 17.36 18.82 -6.93
C TYR A 421 17.21 18.75 -5.40
N GLY A 422 18.05 17.99 -4.69
CA GLY A 422 17.89 17.78 -3.25
C GLY A 422 16.64 16.98 -2.88
N VAL A 423 16.08 16.22 -3.83
CA VAL A 423 14.83 15.48 -3.66
C VAL A 423 15.15 14.04 -3.23
N GLY A 424 14.79 13.70 -1.99
CA GLY A 424 14.80 12.33 -1.49
C GLY A 424 13.40 11.72 -1.57
N LEU A 425 13.25 10.61 -2.29
CA LEU A 425 11.99 9.88 -2.40
C LEU A 425 12.00 8.63 -1.50
N VAL A 426 10.84 8.26 -0.98
CA VAL A 426 10.65 6.95 -0.32
C VAL A 426 10.58 5.87 -1.41
N ALA A 427 11.76 5.48 -1.89
CA ALA A 427 11.98 4.64 -3.08
C ALA A 427 11.84 3.13 -2.80
N HIS A 428 10.79 2.72 -2.08
CA HIS A 428 10.52 1.30 -1.85
C HIS A 428 9.69 0.67 -2.99
N GLY A 429 9.67 -0.66 -3.07
CA GLY A 429 9.07 -1.39 -4.20
C GLY A 429 7.59 -1.09 -4.49
N GLN A 430 6.81 -0.63 -3.52
CA GLN A 430 5.40 -0.26 -3.72
C GLN A 430 5.21 1.14 -4.33
N ASN A 431 6.21 2.03 -4.26
CA ASN A 431 6.16 3.42 -4.73
C ASN A 431 6.87 3.63 -6.07
N LEU A 432 7.57 2.60 -6.55
CA LEU A 432 8.23 2.60 -7.84
C LEU A 432 7.48 1.67 -8.78
N THR A 433 7.03 2.19 -9.91
CA THR A 433 6.40 1.41 -10.98
C THR A 433 7.35 1.38 -12.17
N LEU A 434 7.77 0.19 -12.56
CA LEU A 434 8.58 -0.06 -13.74
C LEU A 434 7.67 -0.13 -14.97
N ILE A 435 8.07 0.54 -16.04
CA ILE A 435 7.47 0.34 -17.35
C ILE A 435 8.38 -0.59 -18.13
N LEU A 436 7.80 -1.68 -18.61
CA LEU A 436 8.46 -2.78 -19.28
C LEU A 436 8.05 -2.80 -20.75
N GLU A 437 8.97 -3.13 -21.64
CA GLU A 437 8.69 -3.46 -23.03
C GLU A 437 9.30 -4.83 -23.33
N ALA A 438 8.48 -5.79 -23.73
CA ALA A 438 8.89 -7.19 -23.93
C ALA A 438 9.71 -7.78 -22.76
N GLY A 439 9.38 -7.41 -21.51
CA GLY A 439 10.10 -7.86 -20.31
C GLY A 439 11.37 -7.08 -19.96
N VAL A 440 11.78 -6.08 -20.74
CA VAL A 440 12.94 -5.21 -20.45
C VAL A 440 12.50 -3.94 -19.70
N PRO A 441 13.18 -3.52 -18.63
CA PRO A 441 12.95 -2.21 -18.01
C PRO A 441 13.21 -1.08 -19.00
N LYS A 442 12.18 -0.28 -19.28
CA LYS A 442 12.22 0.84 -20.23
C LYS A 442 12.27 2.18 -19.51
N ARG A 443 11.33 2.42 -18.58
CA ARG A 443 11.14 3.70 -17.87
C ARG A 443 10.72 3.48 -16.42
N LEU A 444 10.88 4.50 -15.59
CA LEU A 444 10.44 4.53 -14.19
C LEU A 444 9.29 5.51 -14.03
N ALA A 445 8.23 5.11 -13.34
CA ALA A 445 7.22 6.01 -12.81
C ALA A 445 7.30 6.06 -11.27
N ILE A 446 7.35 7.28 -10.72
CA ILE A 446 7.39 7.55 -9.28
C ILE A 446 6.03 8.06 -8.78
N LYS A 447 5.68 7.73 -7.53
CA LYS A 447 4.43 8.15 -6.87
C LYS A 447 4.62 8.32 -5.36
N ASP A 448 3.58 8.83 -4.70
CA ASP A 448 3.52 9.06 -3.24
C ASP A 448 4.54 10.13 -2.81
N LEU A 449 4.26 11.38 -3.22
CA LEU A 449 5.18 12.52 -3.14
C LEU A 449 4.96 13.41 -1.90
N GLN A 450 3.96 13.08 -1.07
CA GLN A 450 3.50 13.87 0.08
C GLN A 450 3.79 13.19 1.42
#